data_AF-A0A2D6BHU1-F1
#
_entry.id   AF-A0A2D6BHU1-F1
#
_cell.length_a   1.000
_cell.length_b   1.000
_cell.length_c   1.000
_cell.angle_alpha   90.00
_cell.angle_beta   90.00
_cell.angle_gamma   90.00
#
_symmetry.space_group_name_H-M   'P 1'
#
loop_
_entity.id
_entity.type
_entity.pdbx_description
1 polymer ?
#
loop_
_entity_poly.entity_id
_entity_poly.type
_entity_poly.pdbx_seq_one_letter_code
_entity_poly.pdbx_strand_id
1 'polypeptide(L)'
;MVMRRRFSRRRKRTDEGRTTPIEPQWLTRAGATPALEGATLEPAQPEDVPTSFALVGVAQRGDEQRIVAVSPSSGGDALFAGLVAAARSEGDGTAVSAFAPSWDAASRRRLGALARFEPAPRALTVPTAAGEPEPIAAEPVGQPIWFEPDAVAAQASTPEARALFARALEAFRGLAAKHAGAVRAAADVAELVIMARPVATLRADGARIVLEILEPNRNAQPLTEAGVSEAMDRLEGGVRKRLNDRRTRDGEDGLRGRWIAAAESHAGLRFARRWPFSGAAAALDVAGVTADGQAVVAATREQFTLHSLGQVLDAALLAEPWIPGALAAAGAPLLPTRPRLTLIAQSFDGAAQAVLGHLGLPVSCYEIGSTEGSLRLLSELDAAVAKPAPREARREGGGNRPPRRDRQEPRERGEAGGRPARAEGGEAVEGDGAAERN
;
A
#
# COMPACT_ATOMS: atom_id res chain seq x y z
N MET A 1 29.86 25.70 -30.12
CA MET A 1 29.35 25.37 -28.77
C MET A 1 28.20 24.40 -28.94
N VAL A 2 28.47 23.09 -28.82
CA VAL A 2 27.53 22.02 -29.17
C VAL A 2 26.76 21.60 -27.90
N MET A 3 25.47 21.89 -27.86
CA MET A 3 24.57 21.44 -26.77
C MET A 3 24.41 19.92 -26.83
N ARG A 4 25.03 19.21 -25.88
CA ARG A 4 24.74 17.80 -25.61
C ARG A 4 23.33 17.66 -25.06
N ARG A 5 22.40 17.16 -25.88
CA ARG A 5 21.10 16.65 -25.43
C ARG A 5 21.33 15.51 -24.43
N ARG A 6 20.93 15.72 -23.18
CA ARG A 6 20.90 14.67 -22.15
C ARG A 6 19.75 13.72 -22.48
N PHE A 7 20.09 12.51 -22.92
CA PHE A 7 19.14 11.40 -23.00
C PHE A 7 18.71 11.03 -21.58
N SER A 8 17.48 11.38 -21.20
CA SER A 8 16.82 10.80 -20.04
C SER A 8 16.56 9.32 -20.33
N ARG A 9 17.40 8.45 -19.77
CA ARG A 9 17.11 7.01 -19.72
C ARG A 9 15.87 6.82 -18.84
N ARG A 10 14.72 6.62 -19.48
CA ARG A 10 13.49 6.11 -18.88
C ARG A 10 13.88 4.83 -18.14
N ARG A 11 13.94 4.87 -16.80
CA ARG A 11 14.26 3.69 -15.98
C ARG A 11 13.24 2.60 -16.30
N LYS A 12 13.76 1.43 -16.63
CA LYS A 12 13.00 0.20 -16.82
C LYS A 12 12.20 -0.06 -15.54
N ARG A 13 10.87 -0.14 -15.65
CA ARG A 13 9.93 -0.50 -14.58
C ARG A 13 10.50 -1.71 -13.82
N THR A 14 10.71 -1.57 -12.53
CA THR A 14 11.15 -2.65 -11.64
C THR A 14 9.99 -3.63 -11.46
N ASP A 15 10.31 -4.92 -11.57
CA ASP A 15 9.41 -6.07 -11.67
C ASP A 15 8.20 -6.03 -10.73
N GLU A 16 7.00 -5.93 -11.33
CA GLU A 16 5.75 -6.37 -10.75
C GLU A 16 5.83 -7.89 -10.55
N GLY A 17 5.49 -8.41 -9.36
CA GLY A 17 5.72 -9.80 -8.93
C GLY A 17 5.09 -10.92 -9.77
N ARG A 18 4.52 -10.62 -10.94
CA ARG A 18 4.13 -11.57 -11.99
C ARG A 18 4.56 -10.99 -13.33
N THR A 19 5.63 -11.52 -13.92
CA THR A 19 6.18 -11.02 -15.18
C THR A 19 5.68 -11.79 -16.40
N THR A 20 5.10 -12.97 -16.19
CA THR A 20 4.56 -13.81 -17.27
C THR A 20 3.17 -13.31 -17.68
N PRO A 21 2.96 -12.91 -18.94
CA PRO A 21 1.63 -12.54 -19.44
C PRO A 21 0.65 -13.71 -19.32
N ILE A 22 -0.61 -13.41 -19.02
CA ILE A 22 -1.69 -14.38 -19.04
C ILE A 22 -1.97 -14.78 -20.49
N GLU A 23 -2.16 -16.08 -20.73
CA GLU A 23 -2.44 -16.59 -22.06
C GLU A 23 -3.82 -16.14 -22.59
N PRO A 24 -3.94 -15.65 -23.84
CA PRO A 24 -5.20 -15.14 -24.40
C PRO A 24 -6.39 -16.12 -24.35
N GLN A 25 -6.11 -17.43 -24.31
CA GLN A 25 -7.13 -18.47 -24.21
C GLN A 25 -8.04 -18.33 -22.98
N TRP A 26 -7.58 -17.66 -21.92
CA TRP A 26 -8.42 -17.36 -20.75
C TRP A 26 -9.58 -16.43 -21.09
N LEU A 27 -9.36 -15.43 -21.94
CA LEU A 27 -10.42 -14.53 -22.37
C LEU A 27 -11.42 -15.25 -23.29
N THR A 28 -10.92 -16.11 -24.18
CA THR A 28 -11.77 -16.99 -25.01
C THR A 28 -12.66 -17.91 -24.17
N ARG A 29 -12.11 -18.52 -23.11
CA ARG A 29 -12.88 -19.37 -22.18
C ARG A 29 -13.96 -18.58 -21.43
N ALA A 30 -13.68 -17.35 -21.01
CA ALA A 30 -14.68 -16.48 -20.40
C ALA A 30 -15.81 -16.17 -21.40
N GLY A 31 -15.47 -15.86 -22.66
CA GLY A 31 -16.43 -15.61 -23.74
C GLY A 31 -17.33 -16.80 -24.07
N ALA A 32 -16.87 -18.03 -23.85
CA ALA A 32 -17.65 -19.25 -24.08
C ALA A 32 -18.65 -19.58 -22.94
N THR A 33 -18.73 -18.75 -21.90
CA THR A 33 -19.65 -19.00 -20.78
C THR A 33 -21.09 -18.63 -21.13
N PRO A 34 -22.10 -19.35 -20.62
CA PRO A 34 -23.53 -19.01 -20.76
C PRO A 34 -23.87 -17.55 -20.39
N ALA A 35 -23.12 -16.96 -19.45
CA ALA A 35 -23.28 -15.56 -19.05
C ALA A 35 -23.02 -14.54 -20.18
N LEU A 36 -22.30 -14.95 -21.24
CA LEU A 36 -21.97 -14.16 -22.41
C LEU A 36 -22.50 -14.79 -23.72
N GLU A 37 -23.42 -15.74 -23.62
CA GLU A 37 -23.99 -16.40 -24.80
C GLU A 37 -24.63 -15.38 -25.75
N GLY A 38 -24.30 -15.49 -27.04
CA GLY A 38 -24.77 -14.58 -28.09
C GLY A 38 -24.09 -13.20 -28.09
N ALA A 39 -23.08 -12.95 -27.26
CA ALA A 39 -22.28 -11.74 -27.28
C ALA A 39 -20.99 -11.94 -28.09
N THR A 40 -20.56 -10.91 -28.83
CA THR A 40 -19.23 -10.86 -29.45
C THR A 40 -18.25 -10.29 -28.43
N LEU A 41 -17.19 -11.03 -28.10
CA LEU A 41 -16.16 -10.61 -27.14
C LEU A 41 -14.87 -10.23 -27.87
N GLU A 42 -14.49 -8.96 -27.79
CA GLU A 42 -13.26 -8.43 -28.38
C GLU A 42 -12.23 -8.04 -27.30
N PRO A 43 -10.94 -8.34 -27.47
CA PRO A 43 -9.89 -7.88 -26.55
C PRO A 43 -9.83 -6.35 -26.49
N ALA A 44 -9.75 -5.81 -25.28
CA ALA A 44 -9.80 -4.37 -25.02
C ALA A 44 -8.91 -4.00 -23.83
N GLN A 45 -7.63 -4.38 -23.90
CA GLN A 45 -6.68 -4.23 -22.79
C GLN A 45 -6.36 -2.75 -22.52
N PRO A 46 -6.64 -2.21 -21.31
CA PRO A 46 -6.17 -0.89 -20.92
C PRO A 46 -4.65 -0.85 -20.76
N GLU A 47 -3.99 0.24 -21.17
CA GLU A 47 -2.53 0.42 -21.09
C GLU A 47 -1.96 0.27 -19.66
N ASP A 48 -2.76 0.63 -18.66
CA ASP A 48 -2.39 0.61 -17.23
C ASP A 48 -2.80 -0.67 -16.49
N VAL A 49 -3.39 -1.65 -17.19
CA VAL A 49 -3.62 -2.99 -16.67
C VAL A 49 -2.60 -3.93 -17.31
N PRO A 50 -1.59 -4.41 -16.56
CA PRO A 50 -0.62 -5.36 -17.08
C PRO A 50 -1.31 -6.67 -17.52
N THR A 51 -0.90 -7.25 -18.65
CA THR A 51 -1.43 -8.54 -19.13
C THR A 51 -1.04 -9.71 -18.23
N SER A 52 -0.07 -9.54 -17.33
CA SER A 52 0.25 -10.50 -16.27
C SER A 52 -0.66 -10.38 -15.04
N PHE A 53 -1.42 -9.29 -14.93
CA PHE A 53 -2.38 -9.05 -13.84
C PHE A 53 -3.77 -9.61 -14.18
N ALA A 54 -4.31 -9.20 -15.34
CA ALA A 54 -5.58 -9.68 -15.89
C ALA A 54 -5.65 -9.38 -17.40
N LEU A 55 -6.45 -10.16 -18.13
CA LEU A 55 -6.87 -9.82 -19.49
C LEU A 55 -8.24 -9.16 -19.47
N VAL A 56 -8.44 -8.17 -20.33
CA VAL A 56 -9.70 -7.42 -20.44
C VAL A 56 -10.23 -7.46 -21.88
N GLY A 57 -11.54 -7.63 -22.00
CA GLY A 57 -12.28 -7.53 -23.25
C GLY A 57 -13.62 -6.81 -23.07
N VAL A 58 -14.25 -6.51 -24.19
CA VAL A 58 -15.59 -5.91 -24.27
C VAL A 58 -16.51 -6.93 -24.94
N ALA A 59 -17.55 -7.34 -24.23
CA ALA A 59 -18.63 -8.14 -24.78
C ALA A 59 -19.76 -7.23 -25.26
N GLN A 60 -20.21 -7.42 -26.50
CA GLN A 60 -21.33 -6.70 -27.10
C GLN A 60 -22.46 -7.66 -27.44
N ARG A 61 -23.69 -7.37 -26.97
CA ARG A 61 -24.91 -8.12 -27.33
C ARG A 61 -26.02 -7.12 -27.68
N GLY A 62 -26.27 -6.93 -28.97
CA GLY A 62 -27.15 -5.83 -29.42
C GLY A 62 -26.55 -4.48 -29.01
N ASP A 63 -27.32 -3.65 -28.30
CA ASP A 63 -26.87 -2.36 -27.77
C ASP A 63 -26.23 -2.48 -26.37
N GLU A 64 -26.27 -3.66 -25.74
CA GLU A 64 -25.68 -3.86 -24.42
C GLU A 64 -24.17 -4.11 -24.52
N GLN A 65 -23.41 -3.24 -23.85
CA GLN A 65 -21.96 -3.37 -23.71
C GLN A 65 -21.59 -3.79 -22.29
N ARG A 66 -20.63 -4.72 -22.17
CA ARG A 66 -20.13 -5.22 -20.88
C ARG A 66 -18.62 -5.37 -20.91
N ILE A 67 -17.94 -4.91 -19.86
CA ILE A 67 -16.53 -5.21 -19.63
C ILE A 67 -16.42 -6.62 -19.07
N VAL A 68 -15.54 -7.41 -19.68
CA VAL A 68 -15.18 -8.77 -19.25
C VAL A 68 -13.72 -8.75 -18.86
N ALA A 69 -13.41 -9.09 -17.62
CA ALA A 69 -12.03 -9.20 -17.15
C ALA A 69 -11.79 -10.60 -16.60
N VAL A 70 -10.63 -11.19 -16.92
CA VAL A 70 -10.25 -12.53 -16.47
C VAL A 70 -8.88 -12.53 -15.83
N SER A 71 -8.73 -13.25 -14.72
CA SER A 71 -7.42 -13.55 -14.15
C SER A 71 -7.40 -15.01 -13.67
N PRO A 72 -6.42 -15.80 -14.12
CA PRO A 72 -6.32 -17.21 -13.74
C PRO A 72 -5.88 -17.42 -12.29
N SER A 73 -5.38 -16.36 -11.65
CA SER A 73 -4.69 -16.45 -10.36
C SER A 73 -5.44 -15.77 -9.21
N SER A 74 -6.42 -14.91 -9.50
CA SER A 74 -7.13 -14.13 -8.49
C SER A 74 -8.40 -13.50 -9.07
N GLY A 75 -9.58 -13.87 -8.53
CA GLY A 75 -10.84 -13.20 -8.88
C GLY A 75 -10.82 -11.70 -8.55
N GLY A 76 -10.13 -11.32 -7.48
CA GLY A 76 -9.95 -9.92 -7.09
C GLY A 76 -9.13 -9.11 -8.09
N ASP A 77 -8.15 -9.73 -8.76
CA ASP A 77 -7.33 -9.05 -9.77
C ASP A 77 -8.15 -8.84 -11.05
N ALA A 78 -8.94 -9.85 -11.46
CA ALA A 78 -9.91 -9.72 -12.55
C ALA A 78 -10.92 -8.59 -12.27
N LEU A 79 -11.44 -8.54 -11.04
CA LEU A 79 -12.38 -7.50 -10.60
C LEU A 79 -11.78 -6.10 -10.73
N PHE A 80 -10.58 -5.88 -10.21
CA PHE A 80 -9.91 -4.59 -10.31
C PHE A 80 -9.64 -4.18 -11.75
N ALA A 81 -9.16 -5.09 -12.59
CA ALA A 81 -8.93 -4.81 -14.01
C ALA A 81 -10.23 -4.42 -14.74
N GLY A 82 -11.34 -5.09 -14.44
CA GLY A 82 -12.66 -4.75 -14.97
C GLY A 82 -13.11 -3.35 -14.56
N LEU A 83 -12.90 -2.97 -13.30
CA LEU A 83 -13.22 -1.61 -12.81
C LEU A 83 -12.38 -0.53 -13.51
N VAL A 84 -11.08 -0.78 -13.71
CA VAL A 84 -10.19 0.16 -14.44
C VAL A 84 -10.69 0.38 -15.86
N ALA A 85 -11.06 -0.70 -16.56
CA ALA A 85 -11.60 -0.60 -17.91
C ALA A 85 -12.96 0.09 -17.95
N ALA A 86 -13.84 -0.18 -16.98
CA ALA A 86 -15.14 0.49 -16.88
C ALA A 86 -15.00 1.99 -16.62
N ALA A 87 -14.05 2.42 -15.77
CA ALA A 87 -13.80 3.85 -15.50
C ALA A 87 -13.35 4.64 -16.74
N ARG A 88 -12.82 3.94 -17.76
CA ARG A 88 -12.38 4.48 -19.06
C ARG A 88 -13.43 4.38 -20.16
N SER A 89 -14.49 3.61 -19.95
CA SER A 89 -15.60 3.51 -20.89
C SER A 89 -16.30 4.86 -21.02
N GLU A 90 -16.73 5.19 -22.24
CA GLU A 90 -17.51 6.40 -22.52
C GLU A 90 -18.97 6.27 -22.07
N GLY A 91 -19.45 5.04 -21.80
CA GLY A 91 -20.80 4.76 -21.32
C GLY A 91 -20.93 4.84 -19.80
N ASP A 92 -21.78 5.74 -19.31
CA ASP A 92 -22.24 5.73 -17.92
C ASP A 92 -22.90 4.38 -17.60
N GLY A 93 -22.53 3.77 -16.46
CA GLY A 93 -23.13 2.51 -16.00
C GLY A 93 -22.67 1.26 -16.75
N THR A 94 -21.48 1.26 -17.36
CA THR A 94 -20.95 0.06 -18.02
C THR A 94 -20.82 -1.11 -17.04
N ALA A 95 -21.54 -2.20 -17.32
CA ALA A 95 -21.52 -3.39 -16.47
C ALA A 95 -20.16 -4.11 -16.53
N VAL A 96 -19.72 -4.63 -15.39
CA VAL A 96 -18.48 -5.40 -15.26
C VAL A 96 -18.79 -6.86 -14.92
N SER A 97 -18.14 -7.79 -15.61
CA SER A 97 -18.09 -9.21 -15.23
C SER A 97 -16.64 -9.66 -15.08
N ALA A 98 -16.30 -10.04 -13.86
CA ALA A 98 -14.99 -10.54 -13.48
C ALA A 98 -15.02 -12.06 -13.42
N PHE A 99 -14.05 -12.69 -14.06
CA PHE A 99 -13.94 -14.14 -14.20
C PHE A 99 -12.63 -14.65 -13.62
N ALA A 100 -12.70 -15.74 -12.85
CA ALA A 100 -11.52 -16.46 -12.39
C ALA A 100 -11.83 -17.96 -12.21
N PRO A 101 -10.82 -18.85 -12.25
CA PRO A 101 -11.04 -20.28 -12.00
C PRO A 101 -11.53 -20.56 -10.58
N SER A 102 -11.10 -19.73 -9.62
CA SER A 102 -11.50 -19.80 -8.23
C SER A 102 -11.52 -18.41 -7.61
N TRP A 103 -12.38 -18.24 -6.61
CA TRP A 103 -12.51 -17.01 -5.84
C TRP A 103 -12.15 -17.30 -4.39
N ASP A 104 -10.91 -17.03 -4.03
CA ASP A 104 -10.43 -17.17 -2.66
C ASP A 104 -11.10 -16.15 -1.72
N ALA A 105 -10.93 -16.36 -0.42
CA ALA A 105 -11.53 -15.51 0.61
C ALA A 105 -11.11 -14.03 0.47
N ALA A 106 -9.87 -13.76 0.02
CA ALA A 106 -9.39 -12.41 -0.23
C ALA A 106 -10.16 -11.75 -1.39
N SER A 107 -10.25 -12.42 -2.54
CA SER A 107 -11.00 -11.94 -3.72
C SER A 107 -12.47 -11.65 -3.38
N ARG A 108 -13.11 -12.54 -2.63
CA ARG A 108 -14.51 -12.37 -2.18
C ARG A 108 -14.68 -11.22 -1.19
N ARG A 109 -13.70 -10.96 -0.31
CA ARG A 109 -13.69 -9.77 0.56
C ARG A 109 -13.52 -8.48 -0.23
N ARG A 110 -12.65 -8.45 -1.24
CA ARG A 110 -12.49 -7.30 -2.14
C ARG A 110 -13.80 -6.96 -2.85
N LEU A 111 -14.54 -7.98 -3.31
CA LEU A 111 -15.89 -7.79 -3.88
C LEU A 111 -16.83 -7.09 -2.90
N GLY A 112 -16.88 -7.54 -1.64
CA GLY A 112 -17.70 -6.92 -0.59
C GLY A 112 -17.24 -5.51 -0.17
N ALA A 113 -16.03 -5.08 -0.56
CA ALA A 113 -15.54 -3.73 -0.31
C ALA A 113 -15.99 -2.72 -1.36
N LEU A 114 -16.55 -3.15 -2.49
CA LEU A 114 -17.06 -2.28 -3.55
C LEU A 114 -18.50 -1.85 -3.24
N ALA A 115 -18.69 -0.62 -2.78
CA ALA A 115 -20.01 -0.09 -2.46
C ALA A 115 -20.46 1.07 -3.37
N ARG A 116 -19.61 1.51 -4.31
CA ARG A 116 -19.86 2.72 -5.14
C ARG A 116 -19.88 2.45 -6.64
N PHE A 117 -19.86 1.18 -7.04
CA PHE A 117 -19.86 0.82 -8.45
C PHE A 117 -21.26 0.33 -8.85
N GLU A 118 -21.92 1.11 -9.71
CA GLU A 118 -23.23 0.78 -10.25
C GLU A 118 -23.17 0.68 -11.79
N PRO A 119 -23.71 -0.40 -12.38
CA PRO A 119 -24.31 -1.56 -11.73
C PRO A 119 -23.25 -2.43 -11.03
N ALA A 120 -23.63 -3.07 -9.92
CA ALA A 120 -22.72 -3.92 -9.14
C ALA A 120 -21.97 -4.96 -10.02
N PRO A 121 -20.64 -5.12 -9.86
CA PRO A 121 -19.88 -6.06 -10.68
C PRO A 121 -20.33 -7.51 -10.46
N ARG A 122 -20.39 -8.30 -11.53
CA ARG A 122 -20.66 -9.74 -11.44
C ARG A 122 -19.35 -10.51 -11.27
N ALA A 123 -19.26 -11.28 -10.19
CA ALA A 123 -18.16 -12.21 -9.95
C ALA A 123 -18.57 -13.61 -10.38
N LEU A 124 -17.84 -14.19 -11.33
CA LEU A 124 -18.17 -15.45 -11.99
C LEU A 124 -16.97 -16.40 -12.00
N THR A 125 -17.24 -17.69 -11.93
CA THR A 125 -16.21 -18.71 -12.18
C THR A 125 -16.02 -18.94 -13.67
N VAL A 126 -14.78 -19.15 -14.11
CA VAL A 126 -14.54 -19.72 -15.45
C VAL A 126 -14.78 -21.22 -15.33
N PRO A 127 -15.79 -21.79 -16.02
CA PRO A 127 -16.03 -23.22 -15.97
C PRO A 127 -14.81 -23.97 -16.50
N THR A 128 -14.30 -24.93 -15.71
CA THR A 128 -13.25 -25.86 -16.16
C THR A 128 -13.83 -27.09 -16.88
N ALA A 129 -15.15 -27.29 -16.80
CA ALA A 129 -15.95 -28.27 -17.54
C ALA A 129 -17.28 -27.64 -17.96
N ALA A 130 -18.06 -28.31 -18.83
CA ALA A 130 -19.37 -27.85 -19.30
C ALA A 130 -20.35 -27.70 -18.13
N GLY A 131 -20.46 -26.48 -17.60
CA GLY A 131 -21.34 -26.11 -16.50
C GLY A 131 -21.57 -24.61 -16.52
N GLU A 132 -22.69 -24.17 -15.97
CA GLU A 132 -23.01 -22.75 -15.87
C GLU A 132 -22.09 -22.06 -14.87
N PRO A 133 -21.59 -20.84 -15.16
CA PRO A 133 -20.82 -20.06 -14.20
C PRO A 133 -21.71 -19.69 -13.01
N GLU A 134 -21.25 -20.00 -11.81
CA GLU A 134 -21.98 -19.72 -10.57
C GLU A 134 -21.66 -18.30 -10.08
N PRO A 135 -22.66 -17.51 -9.66
CA PRO A 135 -22.42 -16.23 -9.02
C PRO A 135 -21.70 -16.41 -7.67
N ILE A 136 -20.64 -15.64 -7.45
CA ILE A 136 -19.87 -15.70 -6.22
C ILE A 136 -20.34 -14.64 -5.23
N ALA A 137 -20.73 -15.09 -4.04
CA ALA A 137 -21.07 -14.21 -2.92
C ALA A 137 -19.82 -13.61 -2.25
N ALA A 138 -19.98 -12.47 -1.59
CA ALA A 138 -18.93 -11.89 -0.76
C ALA A 138 -18.65 -12.76 0.47
N GLU A 139 -17.39 -12.80 0.91
CA GLU A 139 -16.94 -13.59 2.06
C GLU A 139 -16.99 -12.75 3.34
N PRO A 140 -17.57 -13.25 4.45
CA PRO A 140 -17.46 -12.59 5.74
C PRO A 140 -16.01 -12.59 6.25
N VAL A 141 -15.63 -11.59 7.05
CA VAL A 141 -14.28 -11.56 7.63
C VAL A 141 -14.14 -12.72 8.63
N GLY A 142 -13.16 -13.61 8.40
CA GLY A 142 -12.91 -14.80 9.21
C GLY A 142 -12.37 -14.50 10.62
N GLN A 143 -12.32 -15.55 11.45
CA GLN A 143 -11.96 -15.49 12.88
C GLN A 143 -10.42 -15.41 13.17
N PRO A 144 -10.01 -14.92 14.36
CA PRO A 144 -8.74 -14.21 14.66
C PRO A 144 -7.41 -14.89 14.48
N ILE A 145 -6.37 -14.04 14.34
CA ILE A 145 -5.11 -14.12 15.11
C ILE A 145 -4.53 -12.72 15.42
N TRP A 146 -5.09 -11.98 16.39
CA TRP A 146 -4.35 -10.88 17.06
C TRP A 146 -4.41 -11.09 18.57
N PHE A 147 -3.27 -10.97 19.24
CA PHE A 147 -3.15 -11.00 20.69
C PHE A 147 -1.91 -10.21 21.13
N GLU A 148 -1.88 -9.78 22.39
CA GLU A 148 -0.74 -9.05 22.95
C GLU A 148 0.50 -9.96 23.02
N PRO A 149 1.74 -9.47 22.73
CA PRO A 149 2.94 -10.31 22.71
C PRO A 149 3.19 -11.07 24.01
N ASP A 150 2.79 -10.50 25.15
CA ASP A 150 2.89 -11.16 26.46
C ASP A 150 2.06 -12.45 26.55
N ALA A 151 0.98 -12.58 25.77
CA ALA A 151 0.17 -13.79 25.72
C ALA A 151 0.91 -14.97 25.07
N VAL A 152 1.97 -14.73 24.28
CA VAL A 152 2.86 -15.80 23.78
C VAL A 152 3.59 -16.47 24.94
N ALA A 153 4.03 -15.67 25.93
CA ALA A 153 4.77 -16.20 27.07
C ALA A 153 3.96 -17.24 27.84
N ALA A 154 2.64 -17.08 27.91
CA ALA A 154 1.73 -18.02 28.59
C ALA A 154 1.75 -19.44 28.01
N GLN A 155 2.27 -19.63 26.79
CA GLN A 155 2.36 -20.93 26.13
C GLN A 155 3.54 -21.79 26.64
N ALA A 156 4.51 -21.19 27.34
CA ALA A 156 5.64 -21.93 27.89
C ALA A 156 5.21 -22.79 29.09
N SER A 157 5.68 -24.04 29.12
CA SER A 157 5.18 -25.05 30.06
C SER A 157 5.63 -24.84 31.51
N THR A 158 6.77 -24.18 31.74
CA THR A 158 7.33 -23.95 33.09
C THR A 158 7.41 -22.47 33.47
N PRO A 159 7.33 -22.12 34.77
CA PRO A 159 7.54 -20.76 35.25
C PRO A 159 8.88 -20.14 34.81
N GLU A 160 9.95 -20.94 34.80
CA GLU A 160 11.29 -20.50 34.43
C GLU A 160 11.37 -20.16 32.94
N ALA A 161 10.73 -20.97 32.09
CA ALA A 161 10.62 -20.71 30.67
C ALA A 161 9.79 -19.45 30.40
N ARG A 162 8.69 -19.24 31.14
CA ARG A 162 7.90 -18.00 31.07
C ARG A 162 8.72 -16.77 31.46
N ALA A 163 9.52 -16.85 32.53
CA ALA A 163 10.39 -15.77 32.96
C ALA A 163 11.52 -15.48 31.95
N LEU A 164 12.12 -16.52 31.35
CA LEU A 164 13.11 -16.38 30.28
C LEU A 164 12.50 -15.73 29.03
N PHE A 165 11.30 -16.16 28.63
CA PHE A 165 10.57 -15.56 27.51
C PHE A 165 10.29 -14.07 27.77
N ALA A 166 9.78 -13.72 28.95
CA ALA A 166 9.50 -12.33 29.31
C ALA A 166 10.76 -11.45 29.25
N ARG A 167 11.92 -11.94 29.73
CA ARG A 167 13.20 -11.24 29.61
C ARG A 167 13.62 -11.03 28.15
N ALA A 168 13.49 -12.07 27.33
CA ALA A 168 13.80 -11.99 25.90
C ALA A 168 12.86 -11.04 25.15
N LEU A 169 11.58 -11.04 25.51
CA LEU A 169 10.57 -10.14 24.96
C LEU A 169 10.85 -8.68 25.33
N GLU A 170 11.31 -8.43 26.54
CA GLU A 170 11.72 -7.08 26.95
C GLU A 170 12.95 -6.60 26.17
N ALA A 171 13.91 -7.49 25.90
CA ALA A 171 15.02 -7.17 25.01
C ALA A 171 14.53 -6.85 23.57
N PHE A 172 13.54 -7.57 23.05
CA PHE A 172 12.89 -7.23 21.77
C PHE A 172 12.27 -5.83 21.82
N ARG A 173 11.58 -5.44 22.90
CA ARG A 173 11.02 -4.10 23.07
C ARG A 173 12.10 -3.03 23.09
N GLY A 174 13.21 -3.27 23.79
CA GLY A 174 14.37 -2.38 23.80
C GLY A 174 14.97 -2.17 22.40
N LEU A 175 15.14 -3.26 21.63
CA LEU A 175 15.62 -3.19 20.25
C LEU A 175 14.64 -2.47 19.33
N ALA A 176 13.33 -2.74 19.46
CA ALA A 176 12.30 -2.05 18.73
C ALA A 176 12.33 -0.54 19.02
N ALA A 177 12.37 -0.13 20.28
CA ALA A 177 12.46 1.28 20.66
C ALA A 177 13.70 1.96 20.08
N LYS A 178 14.86 1.30 20.15
CA LYS A 178 16.15 1.79 19.64
C LYS A 178 16.16 2.00 18.12
N HIS A 179 15.45 1.15 17.38
CA HIS A 179 15.51 1.10 15.92
C HIS A 179 14.19 1.51 15.24
N ALA A 180 13.33 2.25 15.97
CA ALA A 180 12.01 2.66 15.52
C ALA A 180 11.18 1.48 14.95
N GLY A 181 11.35 0.30 15.55
CA GLY A 181 10.67 -0.95 15.27
C GLY A 181 9.39 -1.14 16.06
N ALA A 182 8.87 -2.37 16.04
CA ALA A 182 7.75 -2.81 16.86
C ALA A 182 7.94 -4.26 17.33
N VAL A 183 7.23 -4.63 18.39
CA VAL A 183 7.06 -6.02 18.81
C VAL A 183 5.59 -6.35 18.69
N ARG A 184 5.27 -7.48 18.06
CA ARG A 184 3.90 -7.94 17.87
C ARG A 184 3.80 -9.44 18.03
N ALA A 185 2.59 -9.95 18.17
CA ALA A 185 2.37 -11.39 18.20
C ALA A 185 1.86 -11.91 16.83
N ALA A 186 2.20 -13.15 16.51
CA ALA A 186 1.78 -13.84 15.31
C ALA A 186 1.60 -15.34 15.62
N ALA A 187 0.36 -15.83 15.60
CA ALA A 187 -0.01 -17.23 15.87
C ALA A 187 0.44 -17.77 17.25
N ASP A 188 1.68 -18.22 17.35
CA ASP A 188 2.34 -18.80 18.54
C ASP A 188 3.72 -18.18 18.80
N VAL A 189 4.06 -17.08 18.11
CA VAL A 189 5.36 -16.40 18.23
C VAL A 189 5.21 -14.91 18.53
N ALA A 190 6.23 -14.33 19.17
CA ALA A 190 6.43 -12.88 19.24
C ALA A 190 7.45 -12.46 18.18
N GLU A 191 7.10 -11.53 17.30
CA GLU A 191 7.97 -11.02 16.24
C GLU A 191 8.59 -9.67 16.63
N LEU A 192 9.91 -9.54 16.42
CA LEU A 192 10.58 -8.25 16.34
C LEU A 192 10.52 -7.74 14.91
N VAL A 193 9.90 -6.58 14.70
CA VAL A 193 9.75 -5.95 13.40
C VAL A 193 10.62 -4.69 13.34
N ILE A 194 11.54 -4.62 12.37
CA ILE A 194 12.40 -3.46 12.14
C ILE A 194 12.27 -3.02 10.69
N MET A 195 11.84 -1.76 10.47
CA MET A 195 11.55 -1.20 9.14
C MET A 195 10.64 -2.12 8.32
N ALA A 196 9.40 -2.31 8.78
CA ALA A 196 8.36 -3.07 8.09
C ALA A 196 8.62 -4.58 7.86
N ARG A 197 9.71 -5.14 8.39
CA ARG A 197 10.04 -6.57 8.25
C ARG A 197 10.22 -7.25 9.59
N PRO A 198 9.69 -8.47 9.77
CA PRO A 198 10.09 -9.31 10.89
C PRO A 198 11.56 -9.70 10.72
N VAL A 199 12.38 -9.40 11.71
CA VAL A 199 13.82 -9.72 11.72
C VAL A 199 14.17 -10.87 12.66
N ALA A 200 13.34 -11.11 13.66
CA ALA A 200 13.46 -12.23 14.57
C ALA A 200 12.12 -12.62 15.17
N THR A 201 12.02 -13.86 15.64
CA THR A 201 10.87 -14.38 16.39
C THR A 201 11.31 -15.05 17.69
N LEU A 202 10.45 -14.98 18.69
CA LEU A 202 10.54 -15.74 19.94
C LEU A 202 9.36 -16.69 19.99
N ARG A 203 9.61 -17.97 20.25
CA ARG A 203 8.56 -18.96 20.46
C ARG A 203 8.84 -19.83 21.66
N ALA A 204 7.77 -20.27 22.32
CA ALA A 204 7.85 -21.30 23.34
C ALA A 204 7.73 -22.68 22.68
N ASP A 205 8.68 -23.57 22.96
CA ASP A 205 8.68 -24.97 22.53
C ASP A 205 8.75 -25.85 23.79
N GLY A 206 7.58 -26.08 24.39
CA GLY A 206 7.47 -26.71 25.70
C GLY A 206 8.18 -25.90 26.79
N ALA A 207 9.26 -26.47 27.34
CA ALA A 207 10.09 -25.84 28.37
C ALA A 207 11.25 -25.01 27.80
N ARG A 208 11.43 -25.00 26.48
CA ARG A 208 12.52 -24.27 25.81
C ARG A 208 11.96 -23.00 25.18
N ILE A 209 12.73 -21.92 25.24
CA ILE A 209 12.44 -20.71 24.48
C ILE A 209 13.39 -20.68 23.29
N VAL A 210 12.86 -20.53 22.09
CA VAL A 210 13.65 -20.51 20.86
C VAL A 210 13.64 -19.11 20.28
N LEU A 211 14.83 -18.58 20.03
CA LEU A 211 15.04 -17.37 19.23
C LEU A 211 15.38 -17.79 17.80
N GLU A 212 14.58 -17.35 16.85
CA GLU A 212 14.86 -17.48 15.43
C GLU A 212 15.16 -16.09 14.84
N ILE A 213 16.36 -15.92 14.30
CA ILE A 213 16.75 -14.76 13.50
C ILE A 213 16.34 -15.05 12.06
N LEU A 214 15.53 -14.18 11.48
CA LEU A 214 15.02 -14.30 10.11
C LEU A 214 15.92 -13.56 9.11
N GLU A 215 16.50 -12.44 9.54
CA GLU A 215 17.32 -11.54 8.74
C GLU A 215 18.39 -10.87 9.63
N PRO A 216 19.58 -10.52 9.12
CA PRO A 216 20.10 -10.86 7.79
C PRO A 216 20.69 -12.28 7.69
N ASN A 217 21.01 -12.92 8.83
CA ASN A 217 21.62 -14.24 8.87
C ASN A 217 20.66 -15.21 9.57
N ARG A 218 19.98 -16.05 8.78
CA ARG A 218 19.01 -17.00 9.33
C ARG A 218 19.66 -17.95 10.30
N ASN A 219 19.15 -17.99 11.53
CA ASN A 219 19.66 -18.85 12.58
C ASN A 219 18.57 -19.11 13.62
N ALA A 220 18.44 -20.33 14.11
CA ALA A 220 17.55 -20.68 15.20
C ALA A 220 18.36 -21.27 16.35
N GLN A 221 18.19 -20.74 17.55
CA GLN A 221 18.89 -21.23 18.73
C GLN A 221 17.96 -21.25 19.95
N PRO A 222 18.04 -22.30 20.81
CA PRO A 222 17.41 -22.25 22.12
C PRO A 222 18.11 -21.19 22.98
N LEU A 223 17.31 -20.41 23.70
CA LEU A 223 17.80 -19.48 24.69
C LEU A 223 18.06 -20.18 26.03
N THR A 224 19.10 -19.74 26.71
CA THR A 224 19.40 -20.09 28.10
C THR A 224 19.45 -18.83 28.94
N GLU A 225 19.31 -18.97 30.25
CA GLU A 225 19.39 -17.83 31.18
C GLU A 225 20.74 -17.09 31.08
N ALA A 226 21.85 -17.81 31.00
CA ALA A 226 23.17 -17.20 30.85
C ALA A 226 23.43 -16.63 29.44
N GLY A 227 22.79 -17.19 28.41
CA GLY A 227 23.07 -16.86 27.00
C GLY A 227 22.13 -15.83 26.37
N VAL A 228 21.04 -15.44 27.05
CA VAL A 228 20.05 -14.51 26.46
C VAL A 228 20.65 -13.16 26.10
N SER A 229 21.51 -12.58 26.94
CA SER A 229 22.14 -11.29 26.67
C SER A 229 23.02 -11.34 25.42
N GLU A 230 23.91 -12.35 25.33
CA GLU A 230 24.79 -12.53 24.17
C GLU A 230 23.98 -12.77 22.89
N ALA A 231 22.89 -13.54 22.96
CA ALA A 231 21.99 -13.77 21.84
C ALA A 231 21.36 -12.45 21.34
N MET A 232 20.95 -11.57 22.26
CA MET A 232 20.37 -10.27 21.92
C MET A 232 21.41 -9.29 21.36
N ASP A 233 22.64 -9.29 21.87
CA ASP A 233 23.75 -8.50 21.32
C ASP A 233 24.07 -8.91 19.87
N ARG A 234 24.11 -10.22 19.60
CA ARG A 234 24.28 -10.75 18.24
C ARG A 234 23.14 -10.33 17.31
N LEU A 235 21.90 -10.39 17.78
CA LEU A 235 20.73 -9.93 17.04
C LEU A 235 20.84 -8.42 16.74
N GLU A 236 21.20 -7.59 17.72
CA GLU A 236 21.41 -6.16 17.52
C GLU A 236 22.49 -5.89 16.45
N GLY A 237 23.63 -6.58 16.53
CA GLY A 237 24.69 -6.49 15.54
C GLY A 237 24.19 -6.80 14.12
N GLY A 238 23.35 -7.84 13.98
CA GLY A 238 22.69 -8.20 12.73
C GLY A 238 21.72 -7.12 12.23
N VAL A 239 20.88 -6.58 13.12
CA VAL A 239 19.95 -5.47 12.82
C VAL A 239 20.72 -4.25 12.33
N ARG A 240 21.76 -3.81 13.05
CA ARG A 240 22.59 -2.66 12.65
C ARG A 240 23.24 -2.86 11.29
N LYS A 241 23.75 -4.07 11.01
CA LYS A 241 24.31 -4.40 9.70
C LYS A 241 23.25 -4.27 8.59
N ARG A 242 22.04 -4.79 8.81
CA ARG A 242 20.92 -4.68 7.86
C ARG A 242 20.48 -3.23 7.65
N LEU A 243 20.38 -2.43 8.71
CA LEU A 243 20.00 -1.02 8.62
C LEU A 243 20.99 -0.20 7.79
N ASN A 244 22.27 -0.57 7.82
CA ASN A 244 23.32 0.05 7.02
C ASN A 244 23.40 -0.50 5.58
N ASP A 245 22.70 -1.59 5.26
CA ASP A 245 22.65 -2.13 3.91
C ASP A 245 21.88 -1.18 2.98
N ARG A 246 22.55 -0.74 1.91
CA ARG A 246 22.01 0.20 0.96
C ARG A 246 20.71 -0.29 0.30
N ARG A 247 20.58 -1.58 -0.01
CA ARG A 247 19.37 -2.15 -0.61
C ARG A 247 18.19 -2.04 0.35
N THR A 248 18.43 -2.29 1.63
CA THR A 248 17.38 -2.17 2.66
C THR A 248 17.02 -0.70 2.87
N ARG A 249 18.02 0.15 3.06
CA ARG A 249 17.83 1.58 3.32
C ARG A 249 17.18 2.30 2.16
N ASP A 250 17.63 2.09 0.94
CA ASP A 250 17.16 2.84 -0.24
C ASP A 250 15.90 2.19 -0.87
N GLY A 251 15.55 0.95 -0.50
CA GLY A 251 14.36 0.24 -0.98
C GLY A 251 13.08 0.50 -0.17
N GLU A 252 12.01 -0.23 -0.52
CA GLU A 252 10.68 -0.06 0.08
C GLU A 252 10.66 -0.26 1.61
N ASP A 253 11.40 -1.22 2.16
CA ASP A 253 11.49 -1.44 3.61
C ASP A 253 11.99 -0.18 4.33
N GLY A 254 13.08 0.40 3.83
CA GLY A 254 13.63 1.65 4.36
C GLY A 254 12.70 2.85 4.13
N LEU A 255 11.99 2.89 3.01
CA LEU A 255 10.98 3.91 2.74
C LEU A 255 9.85 3.86 3.78
N ARG A 256 9.27 2.68 4.01
CA ARG A 256 8.21 2.45 5.00
C ARG A 256 8.66 2.86 6.40
N GLY A 257 9.89 2.52 6.78
CA GLY A 257 10.49 2.94 8.05
C GLY A 257 10.65 4.46 8.18
N ARG A 258 11.18 5.14 7.14
CA ARG A 258 11.40 6.59 7.18
C ARG A 258 10.12 7.41 7.27
N TRP A 259 9.06 6.97 6.60
CA TRP A 259 7.82 7.74 6.50
C TRP A 259 6.77 7.39 7.56
N ILE A 260 7.05 6.47 8.48
CA ILE A 260 6.07 6.03 9.48
C ILE A 260 5.61 7.17 10.40
N ALA A 261 6.53 8.01 10.88
CA ALA A 261 6.20 9.15 11.74
C ALA A 261 5.42 10.24 10.96
N ALA A 262 5.76 10.46 9.70
CA ALA A 262 5.02 11.36 8.83
C ALA A 262 3.61 10.82 8.55
N ALA A 263 3.45 9.51 8.39
CA ALA A 263 2.15 8.86 8.24
C ALA A 263 1.29 9.07 9.49
N GLU A 264 1.84 8.88 10.68
CA GLU A 264 1.17 9.13 11.96
C GLU A 264 0.69 10.58 12.08
N SER A 265 1.57 11.53 11.75
CA SER A 265 1.27 12.96 11.82
C SER A 265 0.20 13.38 10.81
N HIS A 266 0.31 12.97 9.54
CA HIS A 266 -0.63 13.38 8.48
C HIS A 266 -1.99 12.70 8.61
N ALA A 267 -2.03 11.48 9.16
CA ALA A 267 -3.28 10.84 9.52
C ALA A 267 -3.94 11.47 10.76
N GLY A 268 -3.28 12.39 11.47
CA GLY A 268 -3.84 13.07 12.64
C GLY A 268 -4.04 12.15 13.84
N LEU A 269 -3.14 11.18 14.02
CA LEU A 269 -3.29 10.15 15.04
C LEU A 269 -2.92 10.69 16.43
N ARG A 270 -3.85 10.61 17.38
CA ARG A 270 -3.55 10.85 18.80
C ARG A 270 -2.86 9.65 19.46
N PHE A 271 -3.05 8.47 18.87
CA PHE A 271 -2.42 7.22 19.27
C PHE A 271 -2.18 6.37 18.03
N ALA A 272 -1.02 5.73 17.97
CA ALA A 272 -0.62 4.88 16.86
C ALA A 272 0.15 3.66 17.36
N ARG A 273 -0.07 2.52 16.71
CA ARG A 273 0.79 1.33 16.78
C ARG A 273 1.42 1.10 15.41
N ARG A 274 2.73 0.89 15.42
CA ARG A 274 3.54 0.59 14.23
C ARG A 274 3.55 -0.92 13.98
N TRP A 275 3.38 -1.30 12.72
CA TRP A 275 3.30 -2.68 12.21
C TRP A 275 2.50 -3.65 13.08
N PRO A 276 1.28 -3.30 13.50
CA PRO A 276 0.56 -4.03 14.56
C PRO A 276 0.10 -5.44 14.15
N PHE A 277 0.06 -5.74 12.85
CA PHE A 277 -0.50 -6.99 12.32
C PHE A 277 0.55 -7.82 11.57
N SER A 278 0.50 -9.15 11.73
CA SER A 278 1.39 -10.11 11.09
C SER A 278 0.76 -10.80 9.87
N GLY A 279 1.50 -11.70 9.23
CA GLY A 279 1.01 -12.49 8.09
C GLY A 279 0.51 -11.63 6.93
N ALA A 280 -0.66 -11.99 6.37
CA ALA A 280 -1.28 -11.27 5.26
C ALA A 280 -1.64 -9.81 5.60
N ALA A 281 -1.81 -9.48 6.89
CA ALA A 281 -2.10 -8.12 7.33
C ALA A 281 -0.84 -7.25 7.54
N ALA A 282 0.38 -7.80 7.37
CA ALA A 282 1.64 -7.08 7.52
C ALA A 282 1.92 -6.02 6.43
N ALA A 283 1.03 -5.91 5.44
CA ALA A 283 1.04 -4.84 4.46
C ALA A 283 0.70 -3.47 5.08
N LEU A 284 0.07 -3.43 6.26
CA LEU A 284 -0.22 -2.19 6.99
C LEU A 284 0.97 -1.77 7.84
N ASP A 285 1.31 -0.48 7.78
CA ASP A 285 2.42 0.12 8.52
C ASP A 285 1.99 0.68 9.85
N VAL A 286 0.78 1.24 9.93
CA VAL A 286 0.27 1.87 11.14
C VAL A 286 -1.20 1.50 11.30
N ALA A 287 -1.62 1.25 12.54
CA ALA A 287 -3.01 1.39 12.94
C ALA A 287 -3.07 2.44 14.07
N GLY A 288 -4.05 3.31 14.04
CA GLY A 288 -4.20 4.32 15.06
C GLY A 288 -5.60 4.89 15.14
N VAL A 289 -5.76 5.83 16.05
CA VAL A 289 -7.00 6.55 16.25
C VAL A 289 -6.72 8.04 16.22
N THR A 290 -7.62 8.78 15.57
CA THR A 290 -7.60 10.23 15.49
C THR A 290 -8.17 10.89 16.75
N ALA A 291 -8.07 12.22 16.84
CA ALA A 291 -8.61 13.00 17.96
C ALA A 291 -10.11 12.78 18.21
N ASP A 292 -10.89 12.61 17.14
CA ASP A 292 -12.34 12.38 17.14
C ASP A 292 -12.73 10.90 17.32
N GLY A 293 -11.76 10.00 17.46
CA GLY A 293 -12.02 8.58 17.73
C GLY A 293 -12.19 7.71 16.48
N GLN A 294 -11.94 8.24 15.29
CA GLN A 294 -11.97 7.45 14.06
C GLN A 294 -10.73 6.55 13.96
N ALA A 295 -10.95 5.27 13.68
CA ALA A 295 -9.86 4.34 13.41
C ALA A 295 -9.24 4.63 12.03
N VAL A 296 -7.92 4.54 11.95
CA VAL A 296 -7.15 4.72 10.72
C VAL A 296 -6.14 3.58 10.60
N VAL A 297 -6.01 3.03 9.39
CA VAL A 297 -4.89 2.18 9.02
C VAL A 297 -4.12 2.83 7.87
N ALA A 298 -2.79 2.77 7.92
CA ALA A 298 -1.94 3.39 6.90
C ALA A 298 -0.98 2.40 6.26
N ALA A 299 -0.66 2.63 4.99
CA ALA A 299 0.32 1.86 4.23
C ALA A 299 1.17 2.78 3.36
N THR A 300 2.49 2.60 3.41
CA THR A 300 3.49 3.34 2.62
C THR A 300 4.08 2.42 1.55
N ARG A 301 4.19 2.88 0.31
CA ARG A 301 4.78 2.13 -0.81
C ARG A 301 5.76 2.96 -1.62
N GLU A 302 6.69 2.31 -2.30
CA GLU A 302 7.48 3.02 -3.30
C GLU A 302 6.59 3.40 -4.47
N GLN A 303 5.90 2.41 -5.05
CA GLN A 303 4.93 2.59 -6.13
C GLN A 303 3.60 1.95 -5.74
N PHE A 304 2.53 2.71 -5.86
CA PHE A 304 1.18 2.24 -5.55
C PHE A 304 0.47 1.75 -6.82
N THR A 305 0.64 0.46 -7.11
CA THR A 305 0.08 -0.24 -8.28
C THR A 305 -1.21 -0.99 -7.93
N LEU A 306 -1.87 -1.61 -8.92
CA LEU A 306 -3.01 -2.50 -8.69
C LEU A 306 -2.68 -3.67 -7.76
N HIS A 307 -1.46 -4.21 -7.87
CA HIS A 307 -1.00 -5.28 -6.99
C HIS A 307 -0.84 -4.79 -5.55
N SER A 308 -0.20 -3.64 -5.35
CA SER A 308 -0.04 -3.02 -4.03
C SER A 308 -1.40 -2.68 -3.41
N LEU A 309 -2.35 -2.20 -4.21
CA LEU A 309 -3.72 -1.94 -3.77
C LEU A 309 -4.40 -3.22 -3.27
N GLY A 310 -4.32 -4.32 -4.02
CA GLY A 310 -4.89 -5.61 -3.61
C GLY A 310 -4.34 -6.09 -2.26
N GLN A 311 -3.01 -6.04 -2.08
CA GLN A 311 -2.36 -6.42 -0.83
C GLN A 311 -2.79 -5.54 0.35
N VAL A 312 -2.82 -4.22 0.15
CA VAL A 312 -3.18 -3.27 1.22
C VAL A 312 -4.65 -3.39 1.58
N LEU A 313 -5.54 -3.54 0.60
CA LEU A 313 -6.97 -3.69 0.86
C LEU A 313 -7.25 -5.02 1.57
N ASP A 314 -6.63 -6.12 1.13
CA ASP A 314 -6.78 -7.40 1.82
C ASP A 314 -6.34 -7.30 3.27
N ALA A 315 -5.20 -6.64 3.53
CA ALA A 315 -4.70 -6.42 4.87
C ALA A 315 -5.62 -5.54 5.71
N ALA A 316 -6.18 -4.47 5.15
CA ALA A 316 -7.13 -3.60 5.83
C ALA A 316 -8.42 -4.35 6.22
N LEU A 317 -8.99 -5.13 5.29
CA LEU A 317 -10.20 -5.93 5.52
C LEU A 317 -9.95 -7.07 6.52
N LEU A 318 -8.77 -7.67 6.50
CA LEU A 318 -8.36 -8.68 7.49
C LEU A 318 -8.12 -8.07 8.88
N ALA A 319 -7.59 -6.84 8.94
CA ALA A 319 -7.30 -6.14 10.18
C ALA A 319 -8.56 -5.57 10.86
N GLU A 320 -9.61 -5.24 10.10
CA GLU A 320 -10.82 -4.54 10.57
C GLU A 320 -11.38 -5.08 11.91
N PRO A 321 -11.58 -6.39 12.11
CA PRO A 321 -12.12 -6.91 13.38
C PRO A 321 -11.16 -6.75 14.57
N TRP A 322 -9.86 -6.57 14.32
CA TRP A 322 -8.79 -6.54 15.32
C TRP A 322 -8.41 -5.12 15.75
N ILE A 323 -8.82 -4.12 14.99
CA ILE A 323 -8.51 -2.72 15.26
C ILE A 323 -8.93 -2.31 16.68
N PRO A 324 -10.12 -2.66 17.20
CA PRO A 324 -10.47 -2.31 18.57
C PRO A 324 -9.51 -2.86 19.63
N GLY A 325 -9.09 -4.12 19.49
CA GLY A 325 -8.10 -4.74 20.38
C GLY A 325 -6.73 -4.08 20.25
N ALA A 326 -6.25 -3.91 19.02
CA ALA A 326 -4.97 -3.26 18.74
C ALA A 326 -4.91 -1.81 19.23
N LEU A 327 -6.05 -1.11 19.30
CA LEU A 327 -6.14 0.28 19.72
C LEU A 327 -6.71 0.45 21.14
N ALA A 328 -6.88 -0.62 21.91
CA ALA A 328 -7.46 -0.56 23.25
C ALA A 328 -6.70 0.40 24.17
N ALA A 329 -5.37 0.45 24.06
CA ALA A 329 -4.51 1.34 24.83
C ALA A 329 -4.71 2.84 24.51
N ALA A 330 -5.36 3.18 23.40
CA ALA A 330 -5.66 4.56 23.09
C ALA A 330 -6.70 5.17 24.04
N GLY A 331 -7.54 4.37 24.68
CA GLY A 331 -8.69 4.85 25.44
C GLY A 331 -9.79 5.48 24.56
N ALA A 332 -10.91 5.85 25.18
CA ALA A 332 -12.07 6.42 24.49
C ALA A 332 -11.82 7.88 24.00
N PRO A 333 -12.52 8.32 22.93
CA PRO A 333 -13.46 7.56 22.11
C PRO A 333 -12.76 6.71 21.04
N LEU A 334 -13.34 5.54 20.76
CA LEU A 334 -13.06 4.74 19.57
C LEU A 334 -14.40 4.42 18.91
N LEU A 335 -14.63 4.95 17.71
CA LEU A 335 -15.89 4.81 17.00
C LEU A 335 -16.00 3.42 16.35
N PRO A 336 -17.16 2.76 16.39
CA PRO A 336 -17.39 1.45 15.77
C PRO A 336 -17.64 1.57 14.25
N THR A 337 -16.79 2.31 13.56
CA THR A 337 -16.86 2.53 12.11
C THR A 337 -15.75 1.79 11.40
N ARG A 338 -15.91 1.55 10.09
CA ARG A 338 -14.81 1.07 9.26
C ARG A 338 -13.60 2.00 9.38
N PRO A 339 -12.37 1.46 9.41
CA PRO A 339 -11.19 2.31 9.45
C PRO A 339 -11.06 3.10 8.16
N ARG A 340 -10.60 4.35 8.27
CA ARG A 340 -10.09 5.09 7.12
C ARG A 340 -8.77 4.47 6.67
N LEU A 341 -8.59 4.33 5.36
CA LEU A 341 -7.36 3.89 4.76
C LEU A 341 -6.51 5.10 4.33
N THR A 342 -5.33 5.25 4.91
CA THR A 342 -4.36 6.28 4.52
C THR A 342 -3.25 5.67 3.68
N LEU A 343 -3.15 6.07 2.42
CA LEU A 343 -2.20 5.54 1.46
C LEU A 343 -1.12 6.58 1.20
N ILE A 344 0.15 6.16 1.30
CA ILE A 344 1.30 7.03 1.09
C ILE A 344 2.20 6.38 0.06
N ALA A 345 2.58 7.09 -0.99
CA ALA A 345 3.52 6.53 -1.97
C ALA A 345 4.37 7.59 -2.67
N GLN A 346 5.49 7.19 -3.27
CA GLN A 346 6.27 8.11 -4.12
C GLN A 346 5.57 8.36 -5.46
N SER A 347 4.82 7.38 -5.95
CA SER A 347 3.99 7.50 -7.13
C SER A 347 2.77 6.60 -7.03
N PHE A 348 1.67 7.05 -7.64
CA PHE A 348 0.44 6.27 -7.78
C PHE A 348 0.16 5.96 -9.24
N ASP A 349 -0.17 4.71 -9.53
CA ASP A 349 -0.63 4.33 -10.86
C ASP A 349 -2.10 4.74 -11.04
N GLY A 350 -2.44 5.29 -12.21
CA GLY A 350 -3.80 5.72 -12.53
C GLY A 350 -4.84 4.60 -12.39
N ALA A 351 -4.46 3.37 -12.75
CA ALA A 351 -5.30 2.18 -12.56
C ALA A 351 -5.67 1.95 -11.08
N ALA A 352 -4.70 2.06 -10.17
CA ALA A 352 -4.96 1.90 -8.74
C ALA A 352 -5.90 3.01 -8.23
N GLN A 353 -5.66 4.25 -8.65
CA GLN A 353 -6.54 5.38 -8.29
C GLN A 353 -7.98 5.22 -8.81
N ALA A 354 -8.16 4.69 -10.02
CA ALA A 354 -9.48 4.41 -10.58
C ALA A 354 -10.26 3.43 -9.69
N VAL A 355 -9.62 2.37 -9.22
CA VAL A 355 -10.25 1.38 -8.31
C VAL A 355 -10.60 2.00 -6.95
N LEU A 356 -9.73 2.86 -6.39
CA LEU A 356 -9.97 3.51 -5.09
C LEU A 356 -11.29 4.28 -5.06
N GLY A 357 -11.68 4.91 -6.18
CA GLY A 357 -12.94 5.64 -6.31
C GLY A 357 -14.21 4.79 -6.12
N HIS A 358 -14.09 3.47 -6.23
CA HIS A 358 -15.21 2.53 -6.13
C HIS A 358 -15.34 1.86 -4.75
N LEU A 359 -14.38 2.09 -3.85
CA LEU A 359 -14.36 1.49 -2.52
C LEU A 359 -15.43 2.10 -1.60
N GLY A 360 -16.06 1.24 -0.79
CA GLY A 360 -17.00 1.60 0.26
C GLY A 360 -16.35 1.97 1.59
N LEU A 361 -15.09 2.45 1.58
CA LEU A 361 -14.38 2.89 2.78
C LEU A 361 -13.75 4.28 2.54
N PRO A 362 -13.54 5.09 3.60
CA PRO A 362 -12.85 6.36 3.45
C PRO A 362 -11.39 6.13 3.07
N VAL A 363 -10.87 6.87 2.08
CA VAL A 363 -9.48 6.77 1.63
C VAL A 363 -8.85 8.15 1.50
N SER A 364 -7.65 8.33 2.04
CA SER A 364 -6.82 9.52 1.81
C SER A 364 -5.51 9.10 1.16
N CYS A 365 -5.14 9.73 0.04
CA CYS A 365 -3.91 9.41 -0.70
C CYS A 365 -2.91 10.57 -0.62
N TYR A 366 -1.68 10.27 -0.20
CA TYR A 366 -0.59 11.23 -0.09
C TYR A 366 0.59 10.81 -0.95
N GLU A 367 1.09 11.75 -1.75
CA GLU A 367 2.35 11.58 -2.49
C GLU A 367 3.53 12.09 -1.66
N ILE A 368 4.61 11.32 -1.68
CA ILE A 368 5.89 11.72 -1.09
C ILE A 368 6.51 12.80 -1.98
N GLY A 369 6.66 14.01 -1.42
CA GLY A 369 7.24 15.15 -2.11
C GLY A 369 8.75 15.02 -2.31
N SER A 370 9.30 15.89 -3.15
CA SER A 370 10.75 15.98 -3.42
C SER A 370 11.56 16.55 -2.24
N THR A 371 10.91 17.32 -1.37
CA THR A 371 11.49 17.78 -0.10
C THR A 371 11.35 16.71 0.98
N GLU A 372 12.44 16.48 1.70
CA GLU A 372 12.49 15.50 2.79
C GLU A 372 11.40 15.79 3.82
N GLY A 373 10.62 14.77 4.17
CA GLY A 373 9.51 14.88 5.14
C GLY A 373 8.22 15.53 4.62
N SER A 374 8.15 15.97 3.36
CA SER A 374 6.90 16.52 2.80
C SER A 374 5.98 15.43 2.23
N LEU A 375 4.72 15.41 2.68
CA LEU A 375 3.64 14.67 2.04
C LEU A 375 2.67 15.67 1.41
N ARG A 376 2.22 15.38 0.18
CA ARG A 376 1.22 16.16 -0.54
C ARG A 376 -0.06 15.34 -0.66
N LEU A 377 -1.17 15.85 -0.13
CA LEU A 377 -2.48 15.24 -0.35
C LEU A 377 -2.82 15.28 -1.85
N LEU A 378 -3.08 14.11 -2.44
CA LEU A 378 -3.51 13.97 -3.83
C LEU A 378 -5.03 13.91 -3.94
N SER A 379 -5.65 13.12 -3.07
CA SER A 379 -7.09 12.88 -3.08
C SER A 379 -7.58 12.44 -1.72
N GLU A 380 -8.84 12.75 -1.45
CA GLU A 380 -9.59 12.30 -0.29
C GLU A 380 -10.97 11.84 -0.75
N LEU A 381 -11.37 10.66 -0.29
CA LEU A 381 -12.61 9.99 -0.65
C LEU A 381 -13.36 9.69 0.65
N ASP A 382 -14.43 10.42 0.94
CA ASP A 382 -15.26 10.19 2.13
C ASP A 382 -16.25 9.06 1.92
N ALA A 383 -16.48 8.22 2.94
CA ALA A 383 -17.46 7.11 2.90
C ALA A 383 -18.88 7.53 2.51
N ALA A 384 -19.28 8.77 2.84
CA ALA A 384 -20.67 9.24 2.77
C ALA A 384 -21.06 9.95 1.47
N VAL A 385 -20.14 10.20 0.53
CA VAL A 385 -20.42 10.99 -0.68
C VAL A 385 -20.03 10.23 -1.93
N ALA A 386 -21.02 9.70 -2.64
CA ALA A 386 -20.89 9.34 -4.04
C ALA A 386 -22.24 9.50 -4.76
N LYS A 387 -22.56 10.74 -5.16
CA LYS A 387 -23.19 10.93 -6.46
C LYS A 387 -22.05 11.15 -7.45
N PRO A 388 -22.03 10.47 -8.62
CA PRO A 388 -21.05 10.79 -9.63
C PRO A 388 -21.17 12.28 -9.96
N ALA A 389 -20.04 13.00 -9.92
CA ALA A 389 -20.02 14.36 -10.43
C ALA A 389 -20.41 14.30 -11.92
N PRO A 390 -21.34 15.14 -12.39
CA PRO A 390 -21.63 15.23 -13.81
C PRO A 390 -20.32 15.67 -14.50
N ARG A 391 -19.79 14.84 -15.39
CA ARG A 391 -18.65 15.23 -16.23
C ARG A 391 -19.08 16.47 -17.02
N GLU A 392 -18.39 17.59 -16.82
CA GLU A 392 -18.53 18.75 -17.70
C GLU A 392 -18.14 18.29 -19.10
N ALA A 393 -19.15 18.17 -19.96
CA ALA A 393 -18.98 17.93 -21.38
C ALA A 393 -18.01 18.98 -21.90
N ARG A 394 -16.83 18.53 -22.30
CA ARG A 394 -15.83 19.33 -23.01
C ARG A 394 -16.51 19.78 -24.30
N ARG A 395 -17.09 20.98 -24.29
CA ARG A 395 -17.65 21.60 -25.48
C ARG A 395 -16.51 21.86 -26.45
N GLU A 396 -16.39 20.97 -27.43
CA GLU A 396 -15.83 21.32 -28.72
C GLU A 396 -16.71 22.40 -29.35
N GLY A 397 -16.31 23.66 -29.17
CA GLY A 397 -16.72 24.80 -29.99
C GLY A 397 -15.43 25.45 -30.44
N GLY A 398 -15.02 25.30 -31.70
CA GLY A 398 -15.73 25.89 -32.82
C GLY A 398 -15.05 27.22 -33.11
N GLY A 399 -14.08 27.19 -34.03
CA GLY A 399 -13.28 28.35 -34.37
C GLY A 399 -14.14 29.52 -34.84
N ASN A 400 -13.88 30.70 -34.30
CA ASN A 400 -14.17 31.95 -34.98
C ASN A 400 -13.24 33.07 -34.47
N ARG A 401 -12.31 33.46 -35.33
CA ARG A 401 -11.59 34.75 -35.33
C ARG A 401 -11.92 35.39 -36.69
N PRO A 402 -11.87 36.73 -36.86
CA PRO A 402 -12.06 37.85 -35.92
C PRO A 402 -13.06 38.89 -36.51
N PRO A 403 -13.12 40.15 -36.02
CA PRO A 403 -12.37 41.15 -36.78
C PRO A 403 -11.61 42.18 -35.94
N ARG A 404 -10.60 42.73 -36.63
CA ARG A 404 -9.75 43.89 -36.33
C ARG A 404 -10.53 45.07 -35.75
N ARG A 405 -9.91 45.75 -34.78
CA ARG A 405 -9.98 47.21 -34.67
C ARG A 405 -8.62 47.78 -34.28
N ASP A 406 -8.07 48.54 -35.21
CA ASP A 406 -7.03 49.54 -34.99
C ASP A 406 -7.52 50.60 -33.99
N ARG A 407 -6.65 51.02 -33.06
CA ARG A 407 -6.23 52.44 -32.92
C ARG A 407 -5.34 52.66 -31.70
N GLN A 408 -4.15 53.21 -32.02
CA GLN A 408 -3.49 54.37 -31.42
C GLN A 408 -2.91 54.25 -29.99
N GLU A 409 -1.59 54.02 -29.95
CA GLU A 409 -0.61 54.76 -29.14
C GLU A 409 -0.73 56.30 -29.36
N PRO A 410 -0.15 57.22 -28.54
CA PRO A 410 1.14 57.09 -27.84
C PRO A 410 1.33 57.87 -26.50
N ARG A 411 2.59 57.80 -25.99
CA ARG A 411 3.33 58.71 -25.08
C ARG A 411 3.42 58.29 -23.62
N GLU A 412 4.50 58.52 -22.87
CA GLU A 412 5.92 58.88 -23.08
C GLU A 412 6.58 58.79 -21.68
N ARG A 413 7.90 58.54 -21.66
CA ARG A 413 8.91 58.97 -20.67
C ARG A 413 8.88 58.44 -19.22
N GLY A 414 10.06 57.98 -18.81
CA GLY A 414 10.46 57.83 -17.41
C GLY A 414 11.79 57.10 -17.27
N GLU A 415 12.89 57.75 -17.63
CA GLU A 415 14.27 57.34 -17.35
C GLU A 415 14.60 57.34 -15.84
N ALA A 416 15.77 56.76 -15.53
CA ALA A 416 16.55 56.76 -14.29
C ALA A 416 16.45 55.43 -13.51
N GLY A 417 17.50 54.66 -13.29
CA GLY A 417 18.89 55.03 -13.04
C GLY A 417 19.26 54.47 -11.65
N GLY A 418 20.36 53.72 -11.53
CA GLY A 418 20.93 53.40 -10.22
C GLY A 418 21.39 51.96 -9.99
N ARG A 419 22.55 51.60 -10.56
CA ARG A 419 23.55 50.78 -9.86
C ARG A 419 24.24 51.71 -8.83
N PRO A 420 24.64 51.20 -7.66
CA PRO A 420 26.08 51.01 -7.45
C PRO A 420 26.44 49.74 -6.65
N ALA A 421 27.74 49.57 -6.50
CA ALA A 421 28.48 48.39 -6.08
C ALA A 421 29.01 48.48 -4.63
N ARG A 422 29.49 47.32 -4.14
CA ARG A 422 30.65 47.06 -3.25
C ARG A 422 30.65 47.51 -1.78
N ALA A 423 30.97 46.54 -0.89
CA ALA A 423 32.14 46.47 0.01
C ALA A 423 32.12 45.06 0.66
N GLU A 424 33.13 44.18 0.60
CA GLU A 424 34.52 44.20 1.13
C GLU A 424 34.66 44.17 2.67
N GLY A 425 35.50 43.24 3.15
CA GLY A 425 36.03 43.10 4.52
C GLY A 425 35.28 42.05 5.35
N GLY A 426 35.86 41.05 6.01
CA GLY A 426 37.22 40.55 6.35
C GLY A 426 36.95 39.22 7.10
N GLU A 427 37.84 38.40 7.64
CA GLU A 427 39.28 38.39 7.86
C GLU A 427 39.58 36.95 8.33
N ALA A 428 40.84 36.55 8.23
CA ALA A 428 41.33 35.22 8.57
C ALA A 428 41.37 34.97 10.09
N VAL A 429 41.24 33.70 10.49
CA VAL A 429 41.97 33.18 11.66
C VAL A 429 42.56 31.82 11.28
N GLU A 430 43.88 31.82 11.14
CA GLU A 430 44.76 30.66 11.23
C GLU A 430 44.66 30.03 12.62
N GLY A 431 44.64 28.71 12.66
CA GLY A 431 44.76 27.91 13.88
C GLY A 431 45.59 26.68 13.58
N ASP A 432 46.91 26.91 13.50
CA ASP A 432 47.96 25.90 13.50
C ASP A 432 47.91 25.09 14.82
N GLY A 433 48.24 23.81 14.74
CA GLY A 433 48.10 22.87 15.85
C GLY A 433 48.62 21.49 15.53
N ALA A 434 49.90 21.40 15.14
CA ALA A 434 50.67 20.17 15.13
C ALA A 434 51.25 19.86 16.54
N ALA A 435 51.03 18.64 17.04
CA ALA A 435 51.89 17.85 17.95
C ALA A 435 51.17 16.52 18.22
N GLU A 436 51.50 15.39 17.58
CA GLU A 436 52.64 14.49 17.84
C GLU A 436 52.71 13.91 19.28
N ARG A 437 52.72 12.55 19.33
CA ARG A 437 53.20 11.62 20.39
C ARG A 437 52.25 11.26 21.54
N ASN A 438 51.61 10.08 21.49
CA ASN A 438 52.18 8.77 21.89
C ASN A 438 51.31 7.62 21.37
#